data_AF-A0A9D3P2E2-F1
#
_entry.id   AF-A0A9D3P2E2-F1
#
_cell.length_a   1.000
_cell.length_b   1.000
_cell.length_c   1.000
_cell.angle_alpha   90.00
_cell.angle_beta   90.00
_cell.angle_gamma   90.00
#
_symmetry.space_group_name_H-M   'P 1'
#
loop_
_entity.id
_entity.type
_entity.pdbx_description
1 polymer ?
#
loop_
_entity_poly.entity_id
_entity_poly.type
_entity_poly.pdbx_seq_one_letter_code
_entity_poly.pdbx_strand_id
1 'polypeptide(L)'
;MVLGERGAAGEPGLNAFMSSSILQLWSSQHHDKHLEQPELQREAELHLLLEQLINGTVEMETESVWTGLRFVNGQWFWVSGEQPRSLVSMPSCPVQSYSCGALNTMTNTLNNQNCNERLNFICYWK
;
A
#
# COMPACT_ATOMS: atom_id res chain seq x y z
N MET A 1 42.86 27.20 -18.32
CA MET A 1 42.29 26.79 -19.61
C MET A 1 42.64 25.32 -19.81
N VAL A 2 41.68 24.54 -20.33
CA VAL A 2 41.73 23.07 -20.62
C VAL A 2 41.57 22.18 -19.38
N LEU A 3 40.63 21.25 -19.27
CA LEU A 3 39.40 20.92 -20.01
C LEU A 3 38.52 20.10 -19.04
N GLY A 4 37.19 20.15 -19.19
CA GLY A 4 36.28 19.32 -18.38
C GLY A 4 36.06 17.94 -18.98
N GLU A 5 35.51 17.02 -18.19
CA GLU A 5 34.71 15.89 -18.70
C GLU A 5 33.50 15.66 -17.78
N ARG A 6 32.31 15.56 -18.41
CA ARG A 6 31.10 15.01 -17.80
C ARG A 6 31.15 13.49 -17.94
N GLY A 7 30.81 12.78 -16.87
CA GLY A 7 30.51 11.35 -16.91
C GLY A 7 29.70 10.96 -15.69
N ALA A 8 28.39 10.80 -15.87
CA ALA A 8 27.51 10.18 -14.88
C ALA A 8 27.60 8.65 -15.01
N ALA A 9 27.72 7.94 -13.88
CA ALA A 9 27.10 6.63 -13.59
C ALA A 9 27.83 5.92 -12.43
N GLY A 10 27.06 5.50 -11.42
CA GLY A 10 27.30 4.29 -10.62
C GLY A 10 28.40 4.32 -9.55
N GLU A 11 27.96 4.31 -8.28
CA GLU A 11 28.70 3.99 -7.03
C GLU A 11 29.54 2.68 -7.09
N PRO A 12 30.38 2.29 -6.09
CA PRO A 12 30.61 2.83 -4.73
C PRO A 12 32.10 2.99 -4.33
N GLY A 13 32.42 3.82 -3.32
CA GLY A 13 33.79 3.76 -2.77
C GLY A 13 34.30 4.93 -1.92
N LEU A 14 33.46 5.88 -1.50
CA LEU A 14 33.95 7.04 -0.74
C LEU A 14 34.08 6.81 0.77
N ASN A 15 33.63 5.67 1.29
CA ASN A 15 33.63 5.40 2.74
C ASN A 15 34.99 4.95 3.29
N ALA A 16 35.96 4.60 2.43
CA ALA A 16 37.23 3.99 2.85
C ALA A 16 38.27 5.00 3.40
N PHE A 17 38.02 6.31 3.30
CA PHE A 17 38.98 7.35 3.70
C PHE A 17 38.41 8.44 4.61
N MET A 18 37.27 8.19 5.26
CA MET A 18 36.69 9.13 6.21
C MET A 18 37.18 8.81 7.62
N SER A 19 37.77 9.80 8.31
CA SER A 19 38.17 9.66 9.73
C SER A 19 36.99 9.18 10.58
N SER A 20 37.24 8.44 11.66
CA SER A 20 36.20 7.92 12.57
C SER A 20 35.20 9.01 13.01
N SER A 21 35.68 10.24 13.25
CA SER A 21 34.83 11.39 13.59
C SER A 21 33.95 11.85 12.42
N ILE A 22 34.44 11.75 11.19
CA ILE A 22 33.70 12.12 9.97
C ILE A 22 32.72 11.01 9.58
N LEU A 23 33.06 9.73 9.80
CA LEU A 23 32.13 8.60 9.70
C LEU A 23 30.99 8.72 10.71
N GLN A 24 31.28 9.13 11.95
CA GLN A 24 30.24 9.41 12.95
C GLN A 24 29.38 10.62 12.58
N LEU A 25 29.96 11.69 12.03
CA LEU A 25 29.21 12.85 11.56
C LEU A 25 28.39 12.52 10.30
N TRP A 26 28.93 11.75 9.36
CA TRP A 26 28.23 11.27 8.17
C TRP A 26 27.11 10.30 8.55
N SER A 27 27.37 9.37 9.47
CA SER A 27 26.35 8.51 10.08
C SER A 27 25.32 9.31 10.85
N SER A 28 25.67 10.44 11.48
CA SER A 28 24.70 11.31 12.17
C SER A 28 23.88 12.18 11.20
N GLN A 29 24.48 12.58 10.07
CA GLN A 29 23.92 13.47 9.05
C GLN A 29 23.16 12.69 7.95
N HIS A 30 23.48 11.42 7.75
CA HIS A 30 22.90 10.50 6.77
C HIS A 30 22.40 9.20 7.42
N HIS A 31 22.27 9.16 8.76
CA HIS A 31 21.30 8.25 9.36
C HIS A 31 19.99 8.62 8.71
N ASP A 32 19.50 7.70 7.89
CA ASP A 32 18.20 7.81 7.29
C ASP A 32 17.16 7.77 8.43
N LYS A 33 16.80 8.96 8.92
CA LYS A 33 15.71 9.16 9.88
C LYS A 33 14.34 9.12 9.16
N HIS A 34 14.32 8.80 7.86
CA HIS A 34 13.18 9.06 6.99
C HIS A 34 12.14 7.94 6.96
N LEU A 35 12.38 6.77 7.60
CA LEU A 35 11.25 5.98 8.11
C LEU A 35 10.94 6.47 9.52
N GLU A 36 10.25 7.61 9.60
CA GLU A 36 9.82 8.18 10.87
C GLU A 36 8.88 7.18 11.57
N GLN A 37 9.16 6.86 12.84
CA GLN A 37 8.30 6.06 13.72
C GLN A 37 6.78 6.38 13.63
N PRO A 38 6.32 7.64 13.50
CA PRO A 38 4.91 7.95 13.28
C PRO A 38 4.32 7.38 11.97
N GLU A 39 5.11 7.12 10.93
CA GLU A 39 4.64 6.41 9.72
C GLU A 39 4.34 4.94 10.01
N LEU A 40 5.24 4.23 10.70
CA LEU A 40 5.03 2.85 11.12
C LEU A 40 3.83 2.71 12.09
N GLN A 41 3.64 3.70 12.95
CA GLN A 41 2.53 3.73 13.91
C GLN A 41 1.18 3.94 13.21
N ARG A 42 1.13 4.83 12.22
CA ARG A 42 -0.05 5.02 11.36
C ARG A 42 -0.31 3.81 10.46
N GLU A 43 0.72 3.16 9.93
CA GLU A 43 0.56 1.92 9.17
C GLU A 43 -0.02 0.80 10.04
N ALA A 44 0.38 0.72 11.31
CA ALA A 44 -0.20 -0.21 12.28
C ALA A 44 -1.66 0.15 12.64
N GLU A 45 -1.98 1.43 12.82
CA GLU A 45 -3.36 1.90 13.02
C GLU A 45 -4.25 1.60 11.81
N LEU A 46 -3.71 1.74 10.60
CA LEU A 46 -4.41 1.48 9.35
C LEU A 46 -4.68 -0.01 9.14
N HIS A 47 -3.70 -0.86 9.46
CA HIS A 47 -3.91 -2.31 9.52
C HIS A 47 -4.97 -2.68 10.56
N LEU A 48 -4.90 -2.10 11.76
CA LEU A 48 -5.87 -2.35 12.82
C LEU A 48 -7.29 -1.91 12.40
N LEU A 49 -7.44 -0.75 11.77
CA LEU A 49 -8.74 -0.28 11.29
C LEU A 49 -9.31 -1.19 10.20
N LEU A 50 -8.46 -1.64 9.26
CA LEU A 50 -8.88 -2.58 8.23
C LEU A 50 -9.31 -3.93 8.83
N GLU A 51 -8.58 -4.43 9.83
CA GLU A 51 -8.96 -5.63 10.57
C GLU A 51 -10.28 -5.44 11.33
N GLN A 52 -10.49 -4.27 11.96
CA GLN A 52 -11.74 -3.94 12.63
C GLN A 52 -12.92 -3.86 11.67
N LEU A 53 -12.71 -3.30 10.48
CA LEU A 53 -13.71 -3.28 9.40
C LEU A 53 -14.01 -4.69 8.89
N ILE A 54 -13.01 -5.55 8.74
CA ILE A 54 -13.19 -6.95 8.32
C ILE A 54 -13.77 -7.81 9.46
N ASN A 55 -13.57 -7.45 10.72
CA ASN A 55 -14.14 -8.17 11.86
C ASN A 55 -15.50 -7.60 12.29
N GLY A 56 -15.97 -6.53 11.64
CA GLY A 56 -17.27 -5.90 11.91
C GLY A 56 -17.36 -5.15 13.24
N THR A 57 -16.23 -4.72 13.80
CA THR A 57 -16.20 -3.97 15.06
C THR A 57 -16.34 -2.46 14.86
N VAL A 58 -16.39 -2.00 13.60
CA VAL A 58 -16.71 -0.63 13.21
C VAL A 58 -18.07 -0.64 12.52
N GLU A 59 -19.02 0.13 13.05
CA GLU A 59 -20.31 0.32 12.40
C GLU A 59 -20.15 1.26 11.20
N MET A 60 -20.55 0.79 10.02
CA MET A 60 -20.71 1.63 8.84
C MET A 60 -22.19 1.81 8.54
N GLU A 61 -22.57 3.04 8.21
CA GLU A 61 -23.96 3.38 7.82
C GLU A 61 -24.37 2.74 6.50
N THR A 62 -23.42 2.17 5.74
CA THR A 62 -23.62 1.74 4.37
C THR A 62 -23.34 0.26 4.23
N GLU A 63 -24.25 -0.48 3.61
CA GLU A 63 -24.20 -1.94 3.49
C GLU A 63 -22.97 -2.46 2.74
N SER A 64 -22.40 -1.67 1.83
CA SER A 64 -21.22 -2.05 1.07
C SER A 64 -20.35 -0.86 0.70
N VAL A 65 -19.05 -1.09 0.75
CA VAL A 65 -18.04 -0.09 0.42
C VAL A 65 -17.05 -0.62 -0.61
N TRP A 66 -16.58 0.29 -1.46
CA TRP A 66 -15.52 0.00 -2.42
C TRP A 66 -14.24 -0.39 -1.70
N THR A 67 -13.56 -1.38 -2.26
CA THR A 67 -12.22 -1.77 -1.85
C THR A 67 -11.26 -1.64 -3.03
N GLY A 68 -9.97 -1.82 -2.78
CA GLY A 68 -8.94 -1.81 -3.82
C GLY A 68 -8.91 -3.06 -4.71
N LEU A 69 -9.82 -4.02 -4.58
CA LEU A 69 -9.75 -5.29 -5.29
C LEU A 69 -10.36 -5.20 -6.71
N ARG A 70 -9.66 -5.71 -7.72
CA ARG A 70 -10.10 -5.66 -9.13
C ARG A 70 -9.69 -6.90 -9.92
N PHE A 71 -10.55 -7.34 -10.85
CA PHE A 71 -10.26 -8.40 -11.80
C PHE A 71 -9.69 -7.82 -13.09
N VAL A 72 -8.44 -8.14 -13.39
CA VAL A 72 -7.72 -7.69 -14.59
C VAL A 72 -6.87 -8.84 -15.10
N ASN A 73 -6.79 -9.03 -16.42
CA ASN A 73 -5.98 -10.09 -17.06
C ASN A 73 -6.20 -11.51 -16.51
N GLY A 74 -7.44 -11.84 -16.15
CA GLY A 74 -7.81 -13.19 -15.70
C GLY A 74 -7.55 -13.47 -14.22
N GLN A 75 -7.15 -12.46 -13.42
CA GLN A 75 -6.85 -12.62 -12.01
C GLN A 75 -7.35 -11.44 -11.18
N TRP A 76 -7.55 -11.68 -9.88
CA TRP A 76 -7.89 -10.64 -8.90
C TRP A 76 -6.62 -10.03 -8.30
N PHE A 77 -6.58 -8.70 -8.20
CA PHE A 77 -5.46 -7.93 -7.67
C PHE A 77 -5.95 -6.82 -6.75
N TRP A 78 -5.18 -6.53 -5.71
CA TRP A 78 -5.32 -5.27 -4.98
C TRP A 78 -4.60 -4.16 -5.75
N VAL A 79 -5.19 -2.96 -5.83
CA VAL A 79 -4.55 -1.77 -6.43
C VAL A 79 -3.28 -1.36 -5.70
N SER A 80 -3.09 -1.79 -4.45
CA SER A 80 -1.83 -1.63 -3.70
C SER A 80 -0.69 -2.52 -4.23
N GLY A 81 -0.98 -3.47 -5.12
CA GLY A 81 -0.01 -4.44 -5.64
C GLY A 81 0.15 -5.70 -4.77
N GLU A 82 -0.53 -5.76 -3.63
CA GLU A 82 -0.56 -6.98 -2.81
C GLU A 82 -1.35 -8.09 -3.52
N GLN A 83 -0.85 -9.32 -3.41
CA GLN A 83 -1.62 -10.48 -3.85
C GLN A 83 -2.79 -10.71 -2.90
N PRO A 84 -3.99 -11.05 -3.41
CA PRO A 84 -5.10 -11.40 -2.54
C PRO A 84 -4.69 -12.58 -1.65
N ARG A 85 -4.75 -12.39 -0.33
CA ARG A 85 -4.67 -13.51 0.62
C ARG A 85 -5.82 -14.48 0.30
N SER A 86 -5.63 -15.78 0.57
CA SER A 86 -6.49 -16.90 0.11
C SER A 86 -7.92 -16.94 0.68
N LEU A 87 -8.51 -15.80 1.03
CA LEU A 87 -9.77 -15.66 1.74
C LEU A 87 -10.88 -15.03 0.90
N VAL A 88 -10.60 -14.62 -0.34
CA VAL A 88 -11.62 -14.05 -1.22
C VAL A 88 -12.24 -15.16 -2.05
N SER A 89 -13.47 -15.56 -1.71
CA SER A 89 -14.27 -16.51 -2.50
C SER A 89 -14.76 -15.85 -3.79
N MET A 90 -13.81 -15.45 -4.65
CA MET A 90 -14.12 -14.73 -5.88
C MET A 90 -14.25 -15.68 -7.07
N PRO A 91 -15.17 -15.37 -7.99
CA PRO A 91 -15.28 -16.12 -9.23
C PRO A 91 -13.98 -16.01 -10.03
N SER A 92 -13.56 -17.12 -10.63
CA SER A 92 -12.39 -17.16 -11.53
C SER A 92 -12.60 -16.40 -12.84
N CYS A 93 -13.87 -16.20 -13.23
CA CYS A 93 -14.27 -15.50 -14.44
C CYS A 93 -15.56 -14.71 -14.20
N PRO A 94 -15.49 -13.52 -13.58
CA PRO A 94 -16.66 -12.66 -13.41
C PRO A 94 -17.12 -12.10 -14.76
N VAL A 95 -18.41 -11.77 -14.85
CA VAL A 95 -18.94 -10.92 -15.93
C VAL A 95 -18.19 -9.58 -15.92
N GLN A 96 -17.89 -9.02 -17.09
CA GLN A 96 -17.00 -7.86 -17.22
C GLN A 96 -17.40 -6.66 -16.33
N SER A 97 -18.70 -6.41 -16.15
CA SER A 97 -19.19 -5.35 -15.27
C SER A 97 -18.90 -5.64 -13.80
N TYR A 98 -18.90 -6.90 -13.37
CA TYR A 98 -18.67 -7.36 -11.99
C TYR A 98 -17.19 -7.64 -11.68
N SER A 99 -16.29 -6.83 -12.24
CA SER A 99 -14.83 -6.97 -12.11
C SER A 99 -14.25 -6.15 -10.95
N CYS A 100 -15.07 -5.55 -10.09
CA CYS A 100 -14.64 -4.78 -8.93
C CYS A 100 -14.98 -5.52 -7.63
N GLY A 101 -14.19 -5.37 -6.58
CA GLY A 101 -14.45 -5.97 -5.27
C GLY A 101 -15.00 -4.95 -4.28
N ALA A 102 -16.07 -5.29 -3.60
CA ALA A 102 -16.64 -4.51 -2.51
C ALA A 102 -16.70 -5.34 -1.23
N LEU A 103 -16.53 -4.68 -0.10
CA LEU A 103 -16.71 -5.28 1.23
C LEU A 103 -18.15 -5.02 1.64
N ASN A 104 -18.90 -6.10 1.89
CA ASN A 104 -20.17 -5.99 2.60
C ASN A 104 -19.85 -5.79 4.09
N THR A 105 -20.30 -4.66 4.64
CA THR A 105 -19.97 -4.23 6.01
C THR A 105 -20.83 -4.93 7.07
N MET A 106 -21.96 -5.52 6.67
CA MET A 106 -22.83 -6.27 7.57
C MET A 106 -22.35 -7.70 7.77
N THR A 107 -21.89 -8.34 6.69
CA THR A 107 -21.42 -9.74 6.70
C THR A 107 -19.91 -9.86 6.76
N ASN A 108 -19.19 -8.75 6.60
CA ASN A 108 -17.74 -8.69 6.45
C ASN A 108 -17.19 -9.59 5.34
N THR A 109 -17.93 -9.72 4.24
CA THR A 109 -17.51 -10.53 3.10
C THR A 109 -17.13 -9.68 1.91
N LEU A 110 -16.03 -10.04 1.27
CA LEU A 110 -15.63 -9.48 -0.01
C LEU A 110 -16.41 -10.17 -1.12
N ASN A 111 -17.10 -9.38 -1.94
CA ASN A 111 -17.89 -9.86 -3.07
C ASN A 111 -17.50 -9.14 -4.35
N ASN A 112 -17.71 -9.79 -5.50
CA ASN A 112 -17.60 -9.14 -6.80
C ASN A 112 -18.83 -8.25 -7.03
N GLN A 113 -18.59 -7.00 -7.44
CA GLN A 113 -19.61 -5.99 -7.63
C GLN A 113 -19.47 -5.27 -8.95
N ASN A 114 -20.60 -4.78 -9.45
CA ASN A 114 -20.66 -4.05 -10.71
C ASN A 114 -19.93 -2.72 -10.56
N CYS A 115 -18.83 -2.54 -11.29
CA CYS A 115 -17.98 -1.35 -11.23
C CYS A 115 -18.70 -0.03 -11.51
N ASN A 116 -19.89 -0.07 -12.13
CA ASN A 116 -20.70 1.12 -12.41
C ASN A 116 -21.67 1.49 -11.27
N GLU A 117 -21.75 0.67 -10.22
CA GLU A 117 -22.55 1.01 -9.03
C GLU A 117 -21.95 2.18 -8.26
N ARG A 118 -22.80 2.89 -7.54
CA ARG A 118 -22.39 3.97 -6.64
C ARG A 118 -22.35 3.43 -5.22
N LEU A 119 -21.15 3.11 -4.75
CA LEU A 119 -20.87 2.73 -3.37
C LEU A 119 -19.97 3.77 -2.72
N ASN A 120 -19.97 3.79 -1.40
CA ASN A 120 -19.07 4.63 -0.63
C ASN A 120 -17.66 4.03 -0.62
N PHE A 121 -16.68 4.85 -0.28
CA PHE A 121 -15.27 4.44 -0.21
C PHE A 121 -14.72 4.77 1.18
N ILE A 122 -13.73 3.99 1.60
CA ILE A 122 -13.05 4.20 2.87
C ILE A 122 -11.95 5.23 2.66
N CYS A 123 -12.05 6.35 3.39
CA CYS A 123 -10.96 7.32 3.48
C CYS A 123 -10.13 7.01 4.71
N TYR A 124 -8.82 7.13 4.57
CA TYR A 124 -7.92 7.30 5.71
C TYR A 124 -7.13 8.58 5.50
N TRP A 125 -6.89 9.29 6.59
CA TRP A 125 -6.05 10.48 6.59
C TRP A 125 -4.60 10.05 6.92
N LYS A 126 -3.61 10.68 6.28
CA LYS A 126 -2.17 10.49 6.55
C LYS A 126 -1.64 11.64 7.40
#